data_AF-A0A0G1D0K5-F1
#
_entry.id   AF-A0A0G1D0K5-F1
#
_cell.length_a   1.000
_cell.length_b   1.000
_cell.length_c   1.000
_cell.angle_alpha   90.00
_cell.angle_beta   90.00
_cell.angle_gamma   90.00
#
_symmetry.space_group_name_H-M   'P 1'
#
loop_
_entity.id
_entity.type
_entity.pdbx_description
1 polymer ?
#
loop_
_entity_poly.entity_id
_entity_poly.type
_entity_poly.pdbx_seq_one_letter_code
_entity_poly.pdbx_strand_id
1 'polypeptide(L)'
;MGRSPYAIWYEYTRNKTKRKYDPKKADHKAYVKRKYSKFQGKKIVDNPKLQDFVEEKLYDDQSPENIAKRIKKREKSLPLISKDSIYRYIKSVYGRRIEYHRSKRKKRRWSRRRRSKKN
;
A
#
# COMPACT_ATOMS: atom_id res chain seq x y z
N MET A 1 -20.71 -17.24 29.89
CA MET A 1 -19.87 -16.57 28.87
C MET A 1 -19.04 -15.48 29.55
N GLY A 2 -17.75 -15.71 29.76
CA GLY A 2 -16.85 -14.84 30.55
C GLY A 2 -16.28 -13.62 29.81
N ARG A 3 -17.06 -12.94 28.95
CA ARG A 3 -16.60 -11.71 28.29
C ARG A 3 -17.07 -10.49 29.09
N SER A 4 -16.20 -9.50 29.25
CA SER A 4 -16.53 -8.23 29.92
C SER A 4 -17.72 -7.53 29.25
N PRO A 5 -18.62 -6.87 30.02
CA PRO A 5 -19.70 -6.05 29.47
C PRO A 5 -19.23 -5.03 28.42
N TYR A 6 -18.03 -4.47 28.61
CA TYR A 6 -17.41 -3.58 27.63
C TYR A 6 -17.10 -4.26 26.30
N ALA A 7 -16.65 -5.51 26.32
CA ALA A 7 -16.37 -6.27 25.11
C ALA A 7 -17.65 -6.53 24.31
N ILE A 8 -18.75 -6.86 25.00
CA ILE A 8 -20.07 -7.06 24.40
C ILE A 8 -20.61 -5.76 23.79
N TRP A 9 -20.53 -4.65 24.54
CA TRP A 9 -20.95 -3.34 24.06
C TRP A 9 -20.17 -2.89 22.82
N TYR A 10 -18.85 -3.13 22.81
CA TYR A 10 -17.99 -2.75 21.71
C TYR A 10 -18.20 -3.60 20.44
N GLU A 11 -18.42 -4.91 20.62
CA GLU A 11 -18.83 -5.81 19.53
C GLU A 11 -20.17 -5.37 18.93
N TYR A 12 -21.16 -5.11 19.78
CA TYR A 12 -22.48 -4.65 19.37
C TYR A 12 -22.42 -3.32 18.60
N THR A 13 -21.74 -2.31 19.15
CA THR A 13 -21.67 -0.97 18.55
C THR A 13 -20.93 -0.95 17.22
N ARG A 14 -19.85 -1.73 17.06
CA ARG A 14 -19.11 -1.84 15.79
C ARG A 14 -19.88 -2.60 14.71
N ASN A 15 -20.65 -3.61 15.08
CA ASN A 15 -21.21 -4.57 14.13
C ASN A 15 -22.70 -4.32 13.82
N LYS A 16 -23.42 -3.56 14.66
CA LYS A 16 -24.84 -3.22 14.42
C LYS A 16 -25.07 -2.57 13.05
N THR A 17 -26.23 -2.88 12.47
CA THR A 17 -26.72 -2.30 11.21
C THR A 17 -28.15 -1.82 11.46
N LYS A 18 -28.49 -0.59 11.09
CA LYS A 18 -29.80 0.02 11.39
C LYS A 18 -30.20 -0.14 12.88
N ARG A 19 -29.25 0.13 13.80
CA ARG A 19 -29.42 -0.02 15.27
C ARG A 19 -29.73 -1.44 15.78
N LYS A 20 -29.66 -2.49 14.95
CA LYS A 20 -29.86 -3.90 15.36
C LYS A 20 -28.60 -4.74 15.11
N TYR A 21 -28.37 -5.75 15.93
CA TYR A 21 -27.31 -6.73 15.71
C TYR A 21 -27.81 -7.82 14.76
N ASP A 22 -27.07 -8.07 13.68
CA ASP A 22 -27.34 -9.13 12.70
C ASP A 22 -26.05 -9.95 12.55
N PRO A 23 -26.01 -11.20 13.03
CA PRO A 23 -24.80 -12.03 13.02
C PRO A 23 -24.22 -12.21 11.62
N LYS A 24 -25.07 -12.40 10.58
CA LYS A 24 -24.62 -12.61 9.21
C LYS A 24 -23.93 -11.36 8.66
N LYS A 25 -24.48 -10.17 8.97
CA LYS A 25 -23.85 -8.90 8.59
C LYS A 25 -22.60 -8.59 9.40
N ALA A 26 -22.58 -8.94 10.68
CA ALA A 26 -21.41 -8.78 11.53
C ALA A 26 -20.22 -9.58 10.98
N ASP A 27 -20.45 -10.84 10.61
CA ASP A 27 -19.45 -11.71 10.00
C ASP A 27 -18.97 -11.14 8.65
N HIS A 28 -19.89 -10.74 7.77
CA HIS A 28 -19.53 -10.11 6.51
C HIS A 28 -18.69 -8.83 6.70
N LYS A 29 -19.05 -7.97 7.66
CA LYS A 29 -18.25 -6.78 8.03
C LYS A 29 -16.86 -7.15 8.53
N ALA A 30 -16.73 -8.21 9.34
CA ALA A 30 -15.45 -8.68 9.84
C ALA A 30 -14.57 -9.21 8.70
N TYR A 31 -15.15 -10.02 7.79
CA TYR A 31 -14.49 -10.51 6.59
C TYR A 31 -13.98 -9.37 5.70
N VAL A 32 -14.85 -8.40 5.39
CA VAL A 32 -14.53 -7.21 4.60
C VAL A 32 -13.39 -6.42 5.25
N LYS A 33 -13.49 -6.10 6.55
CA LYS A 33 -12.42 -5.40 7.29
C LYS A 33 -11.10 -6.15 7.24
N ARG A 34 -11.10 -7.47 7.44
CA ARG A 34 -9.89 -8.31 7.35
C ARG A 34 -9.31 -8.36 5.94
N LYS A 35 -10.15 -8.41 4.91
CA LYS A 35 -9.73 -8.42 3.51
C LYS A 35 -9.02 -7.11 3.14
N TYR A 36 -9.60 -5.97 3.51
CA TYR A 36 -9.05 -4.65 3.18
C TYR A 36 -7.95 -4.18 4.16
N SER A 37 -7.92 -4.64 5.41
CA SER A 37 -6.81 -4.36 6.33
C SER A 37 -5.51 -5.01 5.88
N LYS A 38 -5.60 -6.13 5.15
CA LYS A 38 -4.46 -6.79 4.51
C LYS A 38 -3.96 -6.06 3.27
N PHE A 39 -4.66 -5.05 2.75
CA PHE A 39 -4.14 -4.26 1.64
C PHE A 39 -2.88 -3.50 2.09
N GLN A 40 -1.70 -4.04 1.76
CA GLN A 40 -0.43 -3.54 2.29
C GLN A 40 0.01 -2.21 1.66
N GLY A 41 -0.58 -1.81 0.54
CA GLY A 41 -0.40 -0.47 -0.06
C GLY A 41 -1.23 0.63 0.62
N LYS A 42 -2.08 0.27 1.60
CA LYS A 42 -3.04 1.20 2.22
C LYS A 42 -2.36 2.41 2.85
N LYS A 43 -1.21 2.23 3.50
CA LYS A 43 -0.47 3.34 4.14
C LYS A 43 -0.05 4.44 3.15
N ILE A 44 0.28 4.06 1.91
CA ILE A 44 0.65 5.03 0.86
C ILE A 44 -0.62 5.73 0.39
N VAL A 45 -1.66 4.97 0.04
CA VAL A 45 -2.90 5.51 -0.53
C VAL A 45 -3.70 6.35 0.49
N ASP A 46 -3.66 5.99 1.78
CA ASP A 46 -4.36 6.73 2.84
C ASP A 46 -3.74 8.12 3.10
N ASN A 47 -2.49 8.36 2.68
CA ASN A 47 -1.79 9.63 2.93
C ASN A 47 -1.35 10.28 1.60
N PRO A 48 -2.09 11.28 1.09
CA PRO A 48 -1.82 11.91 -0.20
C PRO A 48 -0.38 12.44 -0.33
N LYS A 49 0.14 13.10 0.71
CA LYS A 49 1.52 13.63 0.70
C LYS A 49 2.57 12.52 0.56
N LEU A 50 2.37 11.40 1.23
CA LEU A 50 3.24 10.23 1.11
C LEU A 50 3.11 9.59 -0.27
N GLN A 51 1.90 9.51 -0.79
CA GLN A 51 1.63 8.98 -2.13
C GLN A 51 2.35 9.80 -3.18
N ASP A 52 2.14 11.12 -3.21
CA ASP A 52 2.74 12.02 -4.20
C ASP A 52 4.27 11.90 -4.19
N PHE A 53 4.88 11.92 -2.99
CA PHE A 53 6.32 11.75 -2.83
C PHE A 53 6.82 10.40 -3.36
N VAL A 54 6.14 9.31 -3.04
CA VAL A 54 6.53 7.96 -3.49
C VAL A 54 6.37 7.84 -5.00
N GLU A 55 5.26 8.34 -5.57
CA GLU A 55 5.03 8.32 -7.01
C GLU A 55 6.09 9.11 -7.76
N GLU A 56 6.36 10.36 -7.35
CA GLU A 56 7.40 11.22 -7.94
C GLU A 56 8.75 10.50 -7.99
N LYS A 57 9.20 9.95 -6.85
CA LYS A 57 10.49 9.26 -6.78
C LYS A 57 10.52 7.95 -7.56
N LEU A 58 9.38 7.26 -7.71
CA LEU A 58 9.29 6.06 -8.53
C LEU A 58 9.33 6.35 -10.03
N TYR A 59 8.75 7.48 -10.47
CA TYR A 59 8.89 7.97 -11.85
C TYR A 59 10.33 8.45 -12.15
N ASP A 60 11.03 8.97 -11.14
CA ASP A 60 12.48 9.25 -11.18
C ASP A 60 13.37 7.99 -11.20
N ASP A 61 12.78 6.79 -11.35
CA ASP A 61 13.45 5.49 -11.33
C ASP A 61 14.18 5.15 -10.01
N GLN A 62 13.93 5.86 -8.90
CA GLN A 62 14.57 5.52 -7.63
C GLN A 62 14.14 4.13 -7.15
N SER A 63 15.06 3.41 -6.49
CA SER A 63 14.75 2.09 -5.94
C SER A 63 13.81 2.23 -4.74
N PRO A 64 12.86 1.29 -4.54
CA PRO A 64 12.02 1.27 -3.35
C PRO A 64 12.80 1.31 -2.03
N GLU A 65 14.00 0.73 -2.01
CA GLU A 65 14.90 0.76 -0.85
C GLU A 65 15.45 2.16 -0.57
N ASN A 66 15.83 2.89 -1.61
CA ASN A 66 16.34 4.26 -1.47
C ASN A 66 15.25 5.19 -0.98
N ILE A 67 14.03 5.05 -1.49
CA ILE A 67 12.87 5.84 -1.06
C ILE A 67 12.58 5.59 0.43
N ALA A 68 12.48 4.32 0.85
CA ALA A 68 12.25 3.98 2.25
C ALA A 68 13.36 4.52 3.18
N LYS A 69 14.63 4.36 2.79
CA LYS A 69 15.77 4.90 3.55
C LYS A 69 15.75 6.43 3.61
N ARG A 70 15.38 7.10 2.51
CA ARG A 70 15.29 8.56 2.43
C ARG A 70 14.19 9.09 3.34
N ILE A 71 13.01 8.48 3.34
CA ILE A 71 11.92 8.85 4.25
C ILE A 71 12.38 8.71 5.69
N LYS A 72 13.02 7.58 6.04
CA LYS A 72 13.55 7.36 7.40
C LYS A 72 14.59 8.40 7.83
N LYS A 73 15.43 8.89 6.93
CA LYS A 73 16.58 9.75 7.26
C LYS A 73 16.31 11.24 7.12
N ARG A 74 15.55 11.66 6.10
CA ARG A 74 15.40 13.07 5.70
C ARG A 74 13.97 13.56 5.85
N GLU A 75 12.99 12.79 5.37
CA GLU A 75 11.59 13.21 5.35
C GLU A 75 10.85 12.81 6.64
N LYS A 76 11.25 13.38 7.78
CA LYS A 76 10.65 13.07 9.10
C LYS A 76 9.18 13.46 9.23
N SER A 77 8.67 14.32 8.35
CA SER A 77 7.26 14.72 8.29
C SER A 77 6.36 13.66 7.66
N LEU A 78 6.94 12.68 6.96
CA LEU A 78 6.19 11.61 6.29
C LEU A 78 6.14 10.34 7.14
N PRO A 79 5.05 9.56 7.05
CA PRO A 79 4.97 8.27 7.73
C PRO A 79 6.08 7.31 7.27
N LEU A 80 6.69 6.63 8.24
CA LEU A 80 7.68 5.59 7.97
C LEU A 80 7.09 4.45 7.15
N ILE A 81 7.80 4.07 6.10
CA ILE A 81 7.41 2.99 5.21
C ILE A 81 8.58 2.04 4.91
N SER A 82 8.26 0.75 4.81
CA SER A 82 9.23 -0.27 4.41
C SER A 82 9.35 -0.36 2.89
N LYS A 83 10.51 -0.84 2.42
CA LYS A 83 10.72 -1.14 1.01
C LYS A 83 9.68 -2.10 0.44
N ASP A 84 9.25 -3.09 1.23
CA ASP A 84 8.30 -4.11 0.81
C ASP A 84 6.91 -3.53 0.58
N SER A 85 6.51 -2.54 1.39
CA SER A 85 5.25 -1.82 1.18
C SER A 85 5.26 -1.05 -0.14
N ILE A 86 6.39 -0.42 -0.50
CA ILE A 86 6.54 0.27 -1.80
C ILE A 86 6.53 -0.75 -2.95
N TYR A 87 7.23 -1.89 -2.82
CA TYR A 87 7.16 -2.96 -3.83
C TYR A 87 5.73 -3.49 -4.04
N ARG A 88 4.97 -3.69 -2.95
CA ARG A 88 3.58 -4.12 -3.03
C ARG A 88 2.69 -3.04 -3.65
N TYR A 89 2.95 -1.77 -3.38
CA TYR A 89 2.24 -0.66 -4.00
C TYR A 89 2.45 -0.62 -5.52
N ILE A 90 3.68 -0.81 -6.00
CA ILE A 90 3.97 -0.92 -7.44
C ILE A 90 3.14 -2.03 -8.09
N LYS A 91 3.05 -3.20 -7.44
CA LYS A 91 2.27 -4.36 -7.91
C LYS A 91 0.75 -4.22 -7.72
N SER A 92 0.29 -3.16 -7.06
CA SER A 92 -1.12 -2.92 -6.79
C SER A 92 -1.82 -2.22 -7.96
N VAL A 93 -3.14 -2.11 -7.88
CA VAL A 93 -3.95 -1.38 -8.87
C VAL A 93 -3.46 0.07 -9.03
N TYR A 94 -3.05 0.72 -7.93
CA TYR A 94 -2.56 2.10 -7.94
C TYR A 94 -1.20 2.25 -8.63
N GLY A 95 -0.32 1.26 -8.50
CA GLY A 95 1.05 1.31 -9.01
C GLY A 95 1.22 0.86 -10.46
N ARG A 96 0.17 0.39 -11.14
CA ARG A 96 0.28 -0.19 -12.49
C ARG A 96 0.91 0.73 -13.53
N ARG A 97 0.60 2.03 -13.49
CA ARG A 97 1.18 3.03 -14.40
C ARG A 97 2.70 3.16 -14.20
N ILE A 98 3.14 3.14 -12.94
CA ILE A 98 4.54 3.19 -12.55
C ILE A 98 5.26 1.91 -12.99
N GLU A 99 4.67 0.74 -12.75
CA GLU A 99 5.24 -0.54 -13.18
C GLU A 99 5.48 -0.57 -14.69
N TYR A 100 4.47 -0.13 -15.45
CA TYR A 100 4.57 -0.01 -16.90
C TYR A 100 5.65 0.98 -17.34
N HIS A 101 5.71 2.17 -16.72
CA HIS A 101 6.75 3.16 -17.00
C HIS A 101 8.17 2.58 -16.81
N ARG A 102 8.40 1.93 -15.68
CA ARG A 102 9.72 1.37 -15.32
C ARG A 102 10.09 0.19 -16.21
N SER A 103 9.14 -0.68 -16.58
CA SER A 103 9.39 -1.80 -17.49
C SER A 103 9.81 -1.32 -18.89
N LYS A 104 9.15 -0.29 -19.42
CA LYS A 104 9.52 0.35 -20.70
C LYS A 104 10.95 0.89 -20.68
N ARG A 105 11.32 1.63 -19.63
CA ARG A 105 12.68 2.14 -19.48
C ARG A 105 13.71 1.02 -19.39
N LYS A 106 13.45 -0.05 -18.62
CA LYS A 106 14.34 -1.23 -18.53
C LYS A 106 14.57 -1.86 -19.91
N LYS A 107 13.51 -2.06 -20.70
CA LYS A 107 13.61 -2.62 -22.06
C LYS A 107 14.45 -1.74 -22.98
N ARG A 108 14.26 -0.41 -22.94
CA ARG A 108 15.05 0.57 -23.70
C ARG A 108 16.54 0.50 -23.35
N ARG A 109 16.90 0.46 -22.05
CA ARG A 109 18.30 0.36 -21.61
C ARG A 109 18.96 -0.93 -22.12
N TRP A 110 18.25 -2.05 -22.06
CA TRP A 110 18.78 -3.34 -22.52
C TRP A 110 18.96 -3.41 -24.04
N SER A 111 18.03 -2.87 -24.81
CA SER A 111 18.16 -2.77 -26.27
C SER A 111 19.40 -1.97 -26.68
N ARG A 112 19.67 -0.83 -26.01
CA ARG A 112 20.87 -0.02 -26.25
C ARG A 112 22.16 -0.78 -25.96
N ARG A 113 22.22 -1.50 -24.84
CA ARG A 113 23.38 -2.33 -24.46
C ARG A 113 23.67 -3.46 -25.46
N ARG A 114 22.64 -4.02 -26.10
CA ARG A 114 22.83 -5.05 -27.14
C ARG A 114 23.39 -4.46 -28.43
N ARG A 115 22.94 -3.27 -28.83
CA ARG A 115 23.48 -2.58 -30.00
C ARG A 115 24.94 -2.20 -29.82
N SER A 116 25.33 -1.71 -28.64
CA SER A 116 26.74 -1.35 -28.38
C SER A 116 27.70 -2.53 -28.26
N LYS A 117 27.21 -3.78 -28.18
CA LYS A 117 28.04 -5.00 -28.15
C LYS A 117 28.20 -5.64 -29.52
N LYS A 118 27.47 -5.15 -30.53
CA LYS A 118 27.47 -5.69 -31.90
C LYS A 118 28.31 -4.84 -32.86
N ASN A 119 28.76 -3.67 -32.40
CA ASN A 119 29.80 -2.84 -32.98
C ASN A 119 31.06 -3.02 -32.13
#